data_AF-A0A7W0S3X9-F1
#
_entry.id   AF-A0A7W0S3X9-F1
#
_cell.length_a   1.000
_cell.length_b   1.000
_cell.length_c   1.000
_cell.angle_alpha   90.00
_cell.angle_beta   90.00
_cell.angle_gamma   90.00
#
_symmetry.space_group_name_H-M   'P 1'
#
loop_
_entity.id
_entity.type
_entity.pdbx_description
1 polymer ?
#
loop_
_entity_poly.entity_id
_entity_poly.type
_entity_poly.pdbx_seq_one_letter_code
_entity_poly.pdbx_strand_id
1 'polypeptide(L)'
;MKKEHVQILGIVLTAFYGIFIAWLYWAEPKNLVEVSTKAQTTIENVTTKTQVAIGTYEVDIARFSEGLDAFQKNNFIAARDNFEKADPERRDARTQFYIAYSFYRQGFGKFTNDDALFKKGLDQTNNVIALDKNFKSADANLQLKTPAELKNEFEEGLKVTADDFNPLKVLRERK
;
A
#
# COMPACT_ATOMS: atom_id res chain seq x y z
N MET A 1 -8.54 49.53 -11.04
CA MET A 1 -9.57 48.76 -10.32
C MET A 1 -9.72 49.33 -8.92
N LYS A 2 -10.94 49.70 -8.51
CA LYS A 2 -11.21 50.36 -7.23
C LYS A 2 -11.05 49.34 -6.08
N LYS A 3 -10.43 49.76 -4.97
CA LYS A 3 -10.08 48.92 -3.80
C LYS A 3 -11.27 48.11 -3.23
N GLU A 4 -12.49 48.58 -3.49
CA GLU A 4 -13.77 47.95 -3.13
C GLU A 4 -13.97 46.56 -3.78
N HIS A 5 -13.43 46.31 -4.97
CA HIS A 5 -13.61 45.02 -5.65
C HIS A 5 -12.79 43.89 -5.03
N VAL A 6 -11.63 44.21 -4.44
CA VAL A 6 -10.73 43.22 -3.82
C VAL A 6 -11.30 42.74 -2.49
N GLN A 7 -11.95 43.62 -1.72
CA GLN A 7 -12.60 43.24 -0.45
C GLN A 7 -13.83 42.37 -0.67
N ILE A 8 -14.66 42.67 -1.67
CA ILE A 8 -15.83 41.85 -2.01
C ILE A 8 -15.38 40.47 -2.49
N LEU A 9 -14.33 40.38 -3.32
CA LEU A 9 -13.81 39.11 -3.81
C LEU A 9 -13.29 38.23 -2.66
N GLY A 10 -12.60 38.83 -1.68
CA GLY A 10 -12.09 38.11 -0.52
C GLY A 10 -13.19 37.50 0.34
N ILE A 11 -14.25 38.28 0.63
CA ILE A 11 -15.38 37.81 1.44
C ILE A 11 -16.13 36.67 0.73
N VAL A 12 -16.35 36.80 -0.58
CA VAL A 12 -17.01 35.76 -1.38
C VAL A 12 -16.19 34.47 -1.39
N LEU A 13 -14.87 34.56 -1.54
CA LEU A 13 -13.99 33.39 -1.55
C LEU A 13 -14.01 32.64 -0.21
N THR A 14 -13.98 33.36 0.91
CA THR A 14 -14.04 32.75 2.25
C THR A 14 -15.39 32.11 2.52
N ALA A 15 -16.49 32.74 2.09
CA ALA A 15 -17.82 32.17 2.21
C ALA A 15 -17.98 30.89 1.39
N PHE A 16 -17.49 30.89 0.14
CA PHE A 16 -17.48 29.68 -0.71
C PHE A 16 -16.65 28.56 -0.10
N TYR A 17 -15.48 28.87 0.46
CA TYR A 17 -14.64 27.87 1.11
C TYR A 17 -15.31 27.24 2.34
N GLY A 18 -15.96 28.06 3.17
CA GLY A 18 -16.72 27.56 4.33
C GLY A 18 -17.88 26.64 3.93
N ILE A 19 -18.63 27.00 2.87
CA ILE A 19 -19.72 26.17 2.33
C ILE A 19 -19.17 24.86 1.74
N PHE A 20 -18.02 24.90 1.08
CA PHE A 20 -17.36 23.72 0.52
C PHE A 20 -16.91 22.74 1.60
N ILE A 21 -16.34 23.22 2.71
CA ILE A 21 -15.97 22.40 3.87
C ILE A 21 -17.23 21.76 4.50
N ALA A 22 -18.29 22.54 4.71
CA ALA A 22 -19.54 22.03 5.26
C ALA A 22 -20.21 20.98 4.34
N TRP A 23 -20.13 21.19 3.02
CA TRP A 23 -20.61 20.23 2.02
C TRP A 23 -19.79 18.94 2.02
N LEU A 24 -18.46 19.02 2.14
CA LEU A 24 -17.59 17.83 2.25
C LEU A 24 -17.95 16.97 3.47
N TYR A 25 -18.23 17.61 4.61
CA TYR A 25 -18.65 16.90 5.82
C TYR A 25 -20.07 16.32 5.72
N TRP A 26 -20.98 16.96 4.98
CA TRP A 26 -22.33 16.44 4.78
C TRP A 26 -22.38 15.33 3.72
N ALA A 27 -21.54 15.42 2.70
CA ALA A 27 -21.52 14.52 1.55
C ALA A 27 -20.69 13.23 1.79
N GLU A 28 -20.21 13.00 3.02
CA GLU A 28 -19.44 11.80 3.38
C GLU A 28 -20.29 10.53 3.14
N PRO A 29 -19.98 9.69 2.13
CA PRO A 29 -20.82 8.55 1.82
C PRO A 29 -20.61 7.45 2.86
N LYS A 30 -21.66 7.16 3.65
CA LYS A 30 -21.71 6.11 4.69
C LYS A 30 -21.55 4.65 4.18
N ASN A 31 -21.13 4.43 2.92
CA ASN A 31 -21.16 3.13 2.25
C ASN A 31 -19.78 2.49 1.99
N LEU A 32 -18.70 2.99 2.60
CA LEU A 32 -17.37 2.37 2.46
C LEU A 32 -17.28 0.95 3.03
N VAL A 33 -18.24 0.55 3.85
CA VAL A 33 -18.31 -0.80 4.45
C VAL A 33 -18.68 -1.87 3.41
N GLU A 34 -19.49 -1.53 2.41
CA GLU A 34 -20.06 -2.52 1.48
C GLU A 34 -19.08 -2.93 0.36
N VAL A 35 -18.15 -2.03 0.01
CA VAL A 35 -17.10 -2.28 -1.01
C VAL A 35 -16.02 -3.24 -0.49
N SER A 36 -15.75 -3.24 0.82
CA SER A 36 -14.78 -4.15 1.45
C SER A 36 -15.24 -5.62 1.38
N THR A 37 -16.53 -5.86 1.63
CA THR A 37 -17.12 -7.22 1.62
C THR A 37 -17.08 -7.88 0.23
N LYS A 38 -17.36 -7.14 -0.85
CA LYS A 38 -17.31 -7.70 -2.21
C LYS A 38 -15.88 -7.98 -2.69
N ALA A 39 -14.91 -7.18 -2.24
CA ALA A 39 -13.50 -7.43 -2.51
C ALA A 39 -12.97 -8.67 -1.75
N GLN A 40 -13.42 -8.88 -0.51
CA GLN A 40 -13.08 -10.06 0.29
C GLN A 40 -13.63 -11.37 -0.29
N THR A 41 -14.89 -11.40 -0.77
CA THR A 41 -15.47 -12.62 -1.37
C THR A 41 -14.82 -13.04 -2.70
N THR A 42 -14.18 -12.13 -3.42
CA THR A 42 -13.46 -12.49 -4.65
C THR A 42 -12.08 -13.08 -4.35
N ILE A 43 -11.51 -12.70 -3.20
CA ILE A 43 -10.23 -13.20 -2.70
C ILE A 43 -10.35 -14.64 -2.19
N GLU A 44 -11.46 -15.02 -1.54
CA GLU A 44 -11.66 -16.38 -1.02
C GLU A 44 -11.65 -17.44 -2.13
N ASN A 45 -12.22 -17.13 -3.30
CA ASN A 45 -12.41 -18.09 -4.39
C ASN A 45 -11.14 -18.49 -5.17
N VAL A 46 -9.98 -17.89 -4.88
CA VAL A 46 -8.69 -18.23 -5.53
C VAL A 46 -7.74 -19.01 -4.59
N THR A 47 -8.12 -19.21 -3.32
CA THR A 47 -7.23 -19.76 -2.28
C THR A 47 -7.03 -21.29 -2.34
N THR A 48 -7.66 -21.98 -3.29
CA THR A 48 -7.71 -23.47 -3.30
C THR A 48 -6.74 -24.15 -4.29
N LYS A 49 -5.56 -23.57 -4.59
CA LYS A 49 -4.63 -24.23 -5.53
C LYS A 49 -3.14 -24.16 -5.19
N THR A 50 -2.72 -24.24 -3.92
CA THR A 50 -1.38 -24.81 -3.61
C THR A 50 -1.27 -25.29 -2.16
N GLN A 51 -2.01 -26.34 -1.79
CA GLN A 51 -1.70 -27.10 -0.58
C GLN A 51 -0.52 -28.04 -0.87
N VAL A 52 0.69 -27.66 -0.44
CA VAL A 52 1.79 -28.61 -0.32
C VAL A 52 1.71 -29.19 1.09
N ALA A 53 1.29 -30.45 1.16
CA ALA A 53 1.05 -31.21 2.38
C ALA A 53 2.37 -31.58 3.09
N ILE A 54 2.76 -30.82 4.13
CA ILE A 54 3.63 -31.26 5.23
C ILE A 54 3.20 -30.52 6.51
N GLY A 55 2.35 -31.16 7.32
CA GLY A 55 1.83 -30.61 8.59
C GLY A 55 0.69 -29.60 8.39
N THR A 56 -0.21 -29.51 9.36
CA THR A 56 -1.38 -28.61 9.43
C THR A 56 -0.97 -27.14 9.60
N TYR A 57 -0.11 -26.65 8.71
CA TYR A 57 0.20 -25.24 8.63
C TYR A 57 -0.92 -24.54 7.87
N GLU A 58 -1.66 -23.69 8.55
CA GLU A 58 -2.71 -22.87 7.96
C GLU A 58 -2.49 -21.41 8.37
N VAL A 59 -2.59 -20.51 7.41
CA VAL A 59 -2.50 -19.08 7.64
C VAL A 59 -3.70 -18.64 8.47
N ASP A 60 -3.48 -17.83 9.50
CA ASP A 60 -4.59 -17.21 10.23
C ASP A 60 -5.25 -16.13 9.37
N ILE A 61 -6.36 -16.50 8.75
CA ILE A 61 -7.12 -15.64 7.84
C ILE A 61 -7.66 -14.39 8.54
N ALA A 62 -8.02 -14.50 9.83
CA ALA A 62 -8.51 -13.35 10.58
C ALA A 62 -7.39 -12.31 10.74
N ARG A 63 -6.20 -12.74 11.13
CA ARG A 63 -5.02 -11.86 11.21
C ARG A 63 -4.61 -11.30 9.86
N PHE A 64 -4.67 -12.12 8.80
CA PHE A 64 -4.39 -11.64 7.46
C PHE A 64 -5.37 -10.54 7.05
N SER A 65 -6.66 -10.69 7.38
CA SER A 65 -7.68 -9.67 7.09
C SER A 65 -7.48 -8.37 7.86
N GLU A 66 -7.08 -8.45 9.15
CA GLU A 66 -6.71 -7.29 9.97
C GLU A 66 -5.47 -6.58 9.40
N GLY A 67 -4.52 -7.36 8.88
CA GLY A 67 -3.34 -6.83 8.19
C GLY A 67 -3.71 -6.08 6.91
N LEU A 68 -4.65 -6.60 6.12
CA LEU A 68 -5.15 -5.92 4.92
C LEU A 68 -5.87 -4.61 5.25
N ASP A 69 -6.73 -4.59 6.28
CA ASP A 69 -7.40 -3.36 6.71
C ASP A 69 -6.40 -2.28 7.15
N ALA A 70 -5.39 -2.67 7.95
CA ALA A 70 -4.31 -1.76 8.34
C ALA A 70 -3.49 -1.29 7.12
N PHE A 71 -3.21 -2.17 6.16
CA PHE A 71 -2.49 -1.84 4.94
C PHE A 71 -3.22 -0.81 4.09
N GLN A 72 -4.54 -0.98 3.90
CA GLN A 72 -5.38 -0.04 3.16
C GLN A 72 -5.44 1.35 3.82
N LYS A 73 -5.40 1.38 5.16
CA LYS A 73 -5.30 2.61 5.97
C LYS A 73 -3.89 3.23 5.99
N ASN A 74 -2.94 2.68 5.22
CA ASN A 74 -1.53 3.05 5.20
C ASN A 74 -0.81 2.88 6.56
N ASN A 75 -1.34 2.08 7.48
CA ASN A 75 -0.67 1.73 8.72
C ASN A 75 0.23 0.50 8.52
N PHE A 76 1.36 0.72 7.85
CA PHE A 76 2.26 -0.36 7.41
C PHE A 76 3.02 -1.07 8.55
N ILE A 77 3.09 -0.46 9.74
CA ILE A 77 3.68 -1.10 10.91
C ILE A 77 2.68 -2.12 11.46
N ALA A 78 1.44 -1.71 11.70
CA ALA A 78 0.39 -2.61 12.17
C ALA A 78 0.05 -3.70 11.13
N ALA A 79 0.08 -3.36 9.83
CA ALA A 79 -0.14 -4.32 8.77
C ALA A 79 0.89 -5.46 8.83
N ARG A 80 2.19 -5.12 8.92
CA ARG A 80 3.26 -6.12 9.01
C ARG A 80 3.16 -6.97 10.27
N ASP A 81 2.87 -6.37 11.42
CA ASP A 81 2.67 -7.12 12.67
C ASP A 81 1.52 -8.14 12.55
N ASN A 82 0.38 -7.75 11.96
CA ASN A 82 -0.73 -8.66 11.72
C ASN A 82 -0.41 -9.74 10.68
N PHE A 83 0.30 -9.41 9.60
CA PHE A 83 0.73 -10.40 8.61
C PHE A 83 1.76 -11.39 9.18
N GLU A 84 2.69 -10.93 10.01
CA GLU A 84 3.66 -11.81 10.70
C GLU A 84 2.95 -12.77 11.67
N LYS A 85 1.89 -12.32 12.34
CA LYS A 85 1.03 -13.19 13.16
C LYS A 85 0.17 -14.13 12.31
N ALA A 86 -0.20 -13.73 11.10
CA ALA A 86 -0.97 -14.55 10.18
C ALA A 86 -0.16 -15.71 9.59
N ASP A 87 1.12 -15.46 9.30
CA ASP A 87 2.05 -16.42 8.71
C ASP A 87 3.38 -16.49 9.51
N PRO A 88 3.36 -17.00 10.76
CA PRO A 88 4.55 -16.99 11.64
C PRO A 88 5.70 -17.83 11.08
N GLU A 89 5.39 -18.90 10.35
CA GLU A 89 6.41 -19.75 9.71
C GLU A 89 6.89 -19.20 8.37
N ARG A 90 6.31 -18.08 7.89
CA ARG A 90 6.68 -17.40 6.66
C ARG A 90 6.61 -18.29 5.42
N ARG A 91 5.57 -19.14 5.33
CA ARG A 91 5.40 -20.13 4.26
C ARG A 91 4.37 -19.72 3.22
N ASP A 92 3.54 -18.71 3.51
CA ASP A 92 2.54 -18.21 2.57
C ASP A 92 3.09 -17.07 1.72
N ALA A 93 3.33 -17.34 0.43
CA ALA A 93 3.87 -16.36 -0.51
C ALA A 93 3.03 -15.08 -0.56
N ARG A 94 1.71 -15.20 -0.43
CA ARG A 94 0.81 -14.05 -0.44
C ARG A 94 1.04 -13.14 0.77
N THR A 95 1.05 -13.70 1.98
CA THR A 95 1.28 -12.94 3.21
C THR A 95 2.67 -12.31 3.20
N GLN A 96 3.69 -13.07 2.80
CA GLN A 96 5.05 -12.56 2.65
C GLN A 96 5.11 -11.41 1.61
N PHE A 97 4.32 -11.46 0.53
CA PHE A 97 4.23 -10.39 -0.46
C PHE A 97 3.64 -9.11 0.10
N TYR A 98 2.56 -9.18 0.90
CA TYR A 98 2.00 -7.99 1.54
C TYR A 98 2.93 -7.37 2.59
N ILE A 99 3.73 -8.18 3.29
CA ILE A 99 4.78 -7.68 4.18
C ILE A 99 5.83 -6.91 3.37
N ALA A 100 6.31 -7.47 2.25
CA ALA A 100 7.25 -6.78 1.36
C ALA A 100 6.66 -5.48 0.82
N TYR A 101 5.41 -5.51 0.35
CA TYR A 101 4.73 -4.32 -0.17
C TYR A 101 4.59 -3.24 0.91
N SER A 102 4.36 -3.63 2.17
CA SER A 102 4.29 -2.71 3.30
C SER A 102 5.62 -1.98 3.52
N PHE A 103 6.76 -2.67 3.38
CA PHE A 103 8.08 -2.03 3.40
C PHE A 103 8.28 -1.03 2.26
N TYR A 104 7.91 -1.40 1.04
CA TYR A 104 7.98 -0.51 -0.12
C TYR A 104 7.18 0.75 0.14
N ARG A 105 5.93 0.58 0.54
CA ARG A 105 5.00 1.67 0.80
C ARG A 105 5.50 2.56 1.93
N GLN A 106 6.00 2.01 3.03
CA GLN A 106 6.49 2.81 4.15
C GLN A 106 7.80 3.55 3.84
N GLY A 107 8.73 2.88 3.13
CA GLY A 107 10.04 3.46 2.81
C GLY A 107 10.02 4.41 1.63
N PHE A 108 8.94 4.46 0.85
CA PHE A 108 8.84 5.33 -0.33
C PHE A 108 8.65 6.79 0.11
N GLY A 109 9.69 7.61 -0.07
CA GLY A 109 9.64 9.03 0.17
C GLY A 109 9.45 9.86 -1.11
N LYS A 110 9.00 11.11 -0.94
CA LYS A 110 8.90 12.07 -2.05
C LYS A 110 10.27 12.57 -2.53
N PHE A 111 11.27 12.56 -1.64
CA PHE A 111 12.62 13.11 -1.89
C PHE A 111 13.69 12.03 -1.82
N THR A 112 13.65 11.19 -0.77
CA THR A 112 14.58 10.07 -0.58
C THR A 112 13.83 8.88 -0.02
N ASN A 113 14.21 7.67 -0.44
CA ASN A 113 13.67 6.47 0.17
C ASN A 113 14.39 6.17 1.49
N ASP A 114 13.73 5.42 2.36
CA ASP A 114 14.39 4.81 3.52
C ASP A 114 15.09 3.53 3.08
N ASP A 115 16.41 3.61 2.88
CA ASP A 115 17.25 2.49 2.48
C ASP A 115 17.14 1.28 3.42
N ALA A 116 16.93 1.50 4.72
CA ALA A 116 16.82 0.41 5.68
C ALA A 116 15.50 -0.34 5.49
N LEU A 117 14.40 0.38 5.23
CA LEU A 117 13.12 -0.24 4.88
C LEU A 117 13.16 -0.90 3.51
N PHE A 118 13.85 -0.31 2.53
CA PHE A 118 13.99 -0.86 1.19
C PHE A 118 14.81 -2.15 1.17
N LYS A 119 15.92 -2.21 1.93
CA LYS A 119 16.70 -3.46 2.12
C LYS A 119 15.86 -4.56 2.75
N LYS A 120 15.14 -4.26 3.83
CA LYS A 120 14.24 -5.23 4.47
C LYS A 120 13.13 -5.72 3.52
N GLY A 121 12.57 -4.80 2.74
CA GLY A 121 11.57 -5.14 1.72
C GLY A 121 12.13 -6.01 0.59
N LEU A 122 13.38 -5.76 0.16
CA LEU A 122 14.08 -6.58 -0.82
C LEU A 122 14.34 -8.00 -0.31
N ASP A 123 14.82 -8.14 0.93
CA ASP A 123 15.02 -9.44 1.58
C ASP A 123 13.71 -10.23 1.65
N GLN A 124 12.65 -9.54 2.07
CA GLN A 124 11.31 -10.11 2.14
C GLN A 124 10.79 -10.52 0.75
N THR A 125 11.03 -9.71 -0.29
CA THR A 125 10.65 -10.03 -1.67
C THR A 125 11.40 -11.26 -2.19
N ASN A 126 12.68 -11.40 -1.85
CA ASN A 126 13.46 -12.60 -2.19
C ASN A 126 12.88 -13.85 -1.50
N ASN A 127 12.36 -13.73 -0.27
CA ASN A 127 11.63 -14.83 0.38
C ASN A 127 10.37 -15.24 -0.41
N VAL A 128 9.58 -14.26 -0.86
CA VAL A 128 8.40 -14.53 -1.70
C VAL A 128 8.80 -15.29 -2.97
N ILE A 129 9.87 -14.86 -3.65
CA ILE A 129 10.38 -15.52 -4.86
C ILE A 129 10.84 -16.95 -4.59
N ALA A 130 11.42 -17.20 -3.41
CA ALA A 130 11.84 -18.54 -3.00
C ALA A 130 10.64 -19.47 -2.72
N LEU A 131 9.55 -18.93 -2.17
CA LEU A 131 8.31 -19.67 -1.92
C LEU A 131 7.52 -19.92 -3.20
N ASP A 132 7.28 -18.87 -3.98
CA ASP A 132 6.59 -18.91 -5.27
C ASP A 132 7.13 -17.84 -6.22
N LYS A 133 7.99 -18.28 -7.14
CA LYS A 133 8.60 -17.43 -8.18
C LYS A 133 7.56 -16.81 -9.12
N ASN A 134 6.43 -17.47 -9.34
CA ASN A 134 5.39 -17.02 -10.28
C ASN A 134 4.22 -16.34 -9.58
N PHE A 135 4.36 -16.03 -8.28
CA PHE A 135 3.32 -15.38 -7.51
C PHE A 135 2.83 -14.10 -8.20
N LYS A 136 1.51 -13.95 -8.25
CA LYS A 136 0.85 -12.75 -8.78
C LYS A 136 -0.33 -12.40 -7.90
N SER A 137 -0.32 -11.20 -7.33
CA SER A 137 -1.45 -10.68 -6.56
C SER A 137 -2.66 -10.42 -7.45
N ALA A 138 -3.82 -10.89 -7.00
CA ALA A 138 -5.12 -10.62 -7.62
C ALA A 138 -5.75 -9.29 -7.12
N ASP A 139 -5.15 -8.62 -6.12
CA ASP A 139 -5.71 -7.39 -5.56
C ASP A 139 -5.63 -6.26 -6.59
N ALA A 140 -6.79 -5.78 -7.04
CA ALA A 140 -6.93 -4.73 -8.03
C ALA A 140 -6.25 -3.40 -7.62
N ASN A 141 -6.14 -3.13 -6.32
CA ASN A 141 -5.67 -1.83 -5.79
C ASN A 141 -4.14 -1.67 -5.78
N LEU A 142 -3.39 -2.76 -5.97
CA LEU A 142 -1.93 -2.69 -6.05
C LEU A 142 -1.50 -2.37 -7.48
N GLN A 143 -0.56 -1.46 -7.73
CA GLN A 143 -0.06 -1.29 -9.10
C GLN A 143 1.03 -2.32 -9.43
N LEU A 144 1.84 -2.72 -8.45
CA LEU A 144 2.81 -3.81 -8.60
C LEU A 144 2.12 -5.12 -8.22
N LYS A 145 2.11 -6.11 -9.12
CA LYS A 145 1.37 -7.37 -8.91
C LYS A 145 2.28 -8.53 -8.63
N THR A 146 3.56 -8.43 -8.98
CA THR A 146 4.51 -9.55 -8.92
C THR A 146 5.70 -9.23 -8.02
N PRO A 147 6.35 -10.25 -7.43
CA PRO A 147 7.57 -10.07 -6.66
C PRO A 147 8.71 -9.50 -7.51
N ALA A 148 8.75 -9.82 -8.82
CA ALA A 148 9.75 -9.29 -9.73
C ALA A 148 9.64 -7.77 -9.91
N GLU A 149 8.42 -7.25 -10.09
CA GLU A 149 8.16 -5.80 -10.16
C GLU A 149 8.55 -5.11 -8.84
N LEU A 150 8.18 -5.71 -7.70
CA LEU A 150 8.49 -5.15 -6.40
C LEU A 150 10.01 -5.15 -6.11
N LYS A 151 10.71 -6.23 -6.49
CA LYS A 151 12.17 -6.34 -6.40
C LYS A 151 12.86 -5.25 -7.20
N ASN A 152 12.43 -5.03 -8.45
CA ASN A 152 12.98 -3.98 -9.29
C ASN A 152 12.80 -2.60 -8.66
N GLU A 153 11.62 -2.31 -8.09
CA GLU A 153 11.36 -1.02 -7.41
C GLU A 153 12.23 -0.82 -6.16
N PHE A 154 12.52 -1.88 -5.41
CA PHE A 154 13.46 -1.81 -4.30
C PHE A 154 14.90 -1.58 -4.77
N GLU A 155 15.35 -2.32 -5.78
CA GLU A 155 16.70 -2.19 -6.32
C GLU A 155 16.93 -0.80 -6.92
N GLU A 156 15.97 -0.27 -7.69
CA GLU A 156 16.02 1.10 -8.20
C GLU A 156 16.00 2.13 -7.07
N GLY A 157 15.18 1.91 -6.04
CA GLY A 157 15.10 2.83 -4.90
C GLY A 157 16.32 2.85 -3.98
N LEU A 158 17.21 1.84 -4.07
CA LEU A 158 18.48 1.75 -3.34
C LEU A 158 19.68 2.25 -4.14
N LYS A 159 19.52 2.48 -5.46
CA LYS A 159 20.59 3.05 -6.28
C LYS A 159 20.67 4.54 -5.99
N VAL A 160 21.85 4.99 -5.57
CA VAL A 160 22.18 6.42 -5.62
C VAL A 160 22.54 6.75 -7.06
N THR A 161 21.67 7.50 -7.72
CA THR A 161 21.88 7.94 -9.09
C THR A 161 22.33 9.40 -9.12
N ALA A 162 23.07 9.80 -10.17
CA ALA A 162 23.44 11.22 -10.35
C ALA A 162 22.19 12.13 -10.46
N ASP A 163 21.05 11.56 -10.82
CA ASP A 163 19.75 12.22 -10.92
C ASP A 163 19.12 12.56 -9.56
N ASP A 164 19.53 11.92 -8.45
CA ASP A 164 19.05 12.26 -7.10
C ASP A 164 19.55 13.65 -6.64
N PHE A 165 20.59 14.17 -7.30
CA PHE A 165 21.10 15.52 -7.11
C PHE A 165 20.46 16.54 -8.07
N ASN A 166 19.50 16.12 -8.91
CA ASN A 166 18.82 17.01 -9.83
C ASN A 166 17.60 17.68 -9.16
N PRO A 167 17.64 18.98 -8.84
CA PRO A 167 16.56 19.67 -8.14
C PRO A 167 15.25 19.78 -8.94
N LEU A 168 15.25 19.40 -10.22
CA LEU A 168 14.08 19.44 -11.10
C LEU A 168 13.30 18.11 -11.17
N LYS A 169 13.85 17.00 -10.65
CA LYS A 169 13.17 15.70 -10.59
C LYS A 169 12.38 15.57 -9.28
N VAL A 170 11.23 16.24 -9.22
CA VAL A 170 10.41 16.34 -7.99
C VAL A 170 9.31 15.25 -7.92
N LEU A 171 9.18 14.39 -8.92
CA LEU A 171 7.95 13.61 -9.13
C LEU A 171 8.22 12.13 -9.46
N ARG A 172 8.78 11.36 -8.50
CA ARG A 172 8.65 9.90 -8.58
C ARG A 172 7.26 9.51 -8.07
N GLU A 173 6.36 9.17 -8.99
CA GLU A 173 5.05 8.67 -8.62
C GLU A 173 5.17 7.26 -8.02
N ARG A 174 4.40 7.06 -6.95
CA ARG A 174 4.33 5.80 -6.22
C ARG A 174 3.42 4.83 -6.97
N LYS A 175 3.88 3.58 -7.14
CA LYS A 175 3.11 2.50 -7.76
C LYS A 175 2.31 1.71 -6.72
#